data_AF-A0A8K0NZG5-F1
#
_entry.id   AF-A0A8K0NZG5-F1
#
_cell.length_a   1.000
_cell.length_b   1.000
_cell.length_c   1.000
_cell.angle_alpha   90.00
_cell.angle_beta   90.00
_cell.angle_gamma   90.00
#
_symmetry.space_group_name_H-M   'P 1'
#
loop_
_entity.id
_entity.type
_entity.pdbx_description
1 polymer ?
#
loop_
_entity_poly.entity_id
_entity_poly.type
_entity_poly.pdbx_seq_one_letter_code
_entity_poly.pdbx_strand_id
1 'polypeptide(L)'
;MSYRDRFQPSVSICAGADVLQQWAAMLTGFLAGIMYICARFIEINLKIDDPADVVPVHFASGLLGVLTRPLFGYPNGIIHDHSVASAKAFTYNLLGAVVIVCWCSVSSFLVFIALKTCKILRVSAEDEIQGLDSHYQAKVAVLDDSGCQMSRNEVYIITERL
;
A
#
# COMPACT_ATOMS: atom_id res chain seq x y z
N MET A 1 11.48 12.05 -7.89
CA MET A 1 10.24 11.95 -7.12
C MET A 1 9.20 11.36 -8.05
N SER A 2 8.88 10.08 -7.86
CA SER A 2 7.93 9.34 -8.70
C SER A 2 6.51 9.83 -8.41
N TYR A 3 5.58 9.76 -9.37
CA TYR A 3 4.19 10.19 -9.14
C TYR A 3 3.51 9.41 -8.00
N ARG A 4 4.01 8.21 -7.70
CA ARG A 4 3.58 7.34 -6.60
C ARG A 4 3.89 7.93 -5.21
N ASP A 5 4.87 8.82 -5.11
CA ASP A 5 5.33 9.39 -3.84
C ASP A 5 4.41 10.51 -3.28
N ARG A 6 3.22 10.72 -3.84
CA ARG A 6 2.34 11.85 -3.44
C ARG A 6 1.26 11.46 -2.43
N PHE A 7 1.02 10.17 -2.23
CA PHE A 7 -0.11 9.69 -1.41
C PHE A 7 0.26 9.44 0.07
N GLN A 8 1.53 9.48 0.47
CA GLN A 8 1.89 9.19 1.88
C GLN A 8 1.28 10.17 2.89
N PRO A 9 1.22 11.50 2.63
CA PRO A 9 0.63 12.44 3.58
C PRO A 9 -0.84 12.15 3.85
N SER A 10 -1.62 11.79 2.82
CA SER A 10 -3.05 11.49 2.97
C SER A 10 -3.28 10.20 3.75
N VAL A 11 -2.43 9.18 3.58
CA VAL A 11 -2.55 7.93 4.36
C VAL A 11 -2.24 8.17 5.83
N SER A 12 -1.20 8.96 6.14
CA SER A 12 -0.83 9.24 7.53
C SER A 12 -1.90 10.03 8.31
N ILE A 13 -2.71 10.86 7.63
CA ILE A 13 -3.76 11.65 8.29
C ILE A 13 -5.05 10.86 8.53
N CYS A 14 -5.27 9.75 7.82
CA CYS A 14 -6.50 8.96 7.91
C CYS A 14 -6.85 8.53 9.34
N ALA A 15 -5.85 8.22 10.17
CA ALA A 15 -6.08 7.76 11.54
C ALA A 15 -6.57 8.87 12.48
N GLY A 16 -6.28 10.14 12.19
CA GLY A 16 -6.55 11.27 13.08
C GLY A 16 -7.27 12.43 12.42
N ALA A 17 -7.93 12.22 11.27
CA ALA A 17 -8.62 13.27 10.53
C ALA A 17 -9.73 13.98 11.34
N ASP A 18 -10.25 13.31 12.36
CA ASP A 18 -11.29 13.81 13.28
C ASP A 18 -10.72 14.65 14.43
N VAL A 19 -9.48 14.40 14.86
CA VAL A 19 -8.91 14.95 16.11
C VAL A 19 -7.66 15.81 15.91
N LEU A 20 -6.96 15.69 14.79
CA LEU A 20 -5.71 16.41 14.56
C LEU A 20 -5.99 17.86 14.13
N GLN A 21 -5.42 18.80 14.87
CA GLN A 21 -5.43 20.21 14.50
C GLN A 21 -4.55 20.47 13.27
N GLN A 22 -4.77 21.59 12.57
CA GLN A 22 -4.10 21.93 11.31
C GLN A 22 -2.56 21.84 11.38
N TRP A 23 -1.95 22.37 12.44
CA TRP A 23 -0.49 22.32 12.62
C TRP A 23 0.02 20.89 12.81
N ALA A 24 -0.72 20.05 13.55
CA ALA A 24 -0.36 18.66 13.81
C ALA A 24 -0.55 17.78 12.57
N ALA A 25 -1.58 18.08 11.76
CA ALA A 25 -1.82 17.44 10.48
C ALA A 25 -0.66 17.70 9.49
N MET A 26 -0.21 18.95 9.39
CA MET A 26 0.95 19.31 8.57
C MET A 26 2.23 18.59 9.02
N LEU A 27 2.49 18.55 10.33
CA LEU A 27 3.65 17.87 10.90
C LEU A 27 3.61 16.36 10.65
N THR A 28 2.45 15.73 10.85
CA THR A 28 2.24 14.29 10.61
C THR A 28 2.52 13.93 9.15
N GLY A 29 2.00 14.71 8.19
CA GLY A 29 2.26 14.49 6.77
C GLY A 29 3.74 14.65 6.39
N PHE A 30 4.44 15.62 6.99
CA PHE A 30 5.88 15.78 6.78
C PHE A 30 6.68 14.59 7.33
N LEU A 31 6.39 14.15 8.55
CA LEU A 31 7.06 12.99 9.16
C LEU A 31 6.78 11.69 8.38
N ALA A 32 5.60 11.56 7.78
CA ALA A 32 5.26 10.44 6.91
C ALA A 32 6.17 10.35 5.68
N GLY A 33 6.53 11.50 5.08
CA GLY A 33 7.48 11.54 3.98
C GLY A 33 8.88 11.08 4.39
N ILE A 34 9.35 11.45 5.58
CA ILE A 34 10.64 10.98 6.12
C ILE A 34 10.58 9.46 6.36
N MET A 35 9.52 8.98 7.00
CA MET A 35 9.34 7.56 7.30
C MET A 35 9.30 6.71 6.02
N TYR A 36 8.67 7.22 4.95
CA TYR A 36 8.66 6.58 3.64
C TYR A 36 10.07 6.37 3.09
N ILE A 37 10.92 7.40 3.12
CA ILE A 37 12.31 7.31 2.63
C ILE A 37 13.09 6.26 3.42
N CYS A 38 12.92 6.24 4.75
CA CYS A 38 13.56 5.24 5.61
C CYS A 38 13.10 3.82 5.28
N ALA A 39 11.79 3.61 5.12
CA ALA A 39 11.23 2.29 4.82
C ALA A 39 11.63 1.80 3.41
N ARG A 40 11.63 2.69 2.39
CA ARG A 40 12.16 2.37 1.06
C ARG A 40 13.63 2.00 1.08
N PHE A 41 14.44 2.71 1.86
CA PHE A 41 15.84 2.37 2.04
C PHE A 41 15.99 0.96 2.64
N ILE A 42 15.15 0.59 3.60
CA ILE A 42 15.17 -0.77 4.18
C ILE A 42 14.82 -1.83 3.14
N GLU A 43 13.79 -1.65 2.33
CA GLU A 43 13.40 -2.61 1.29
C GLU A 43 14.50 -2.83 0.26
N ILE A 44 15.14 -1.75 -0.21
CA ILE A 44 16.26 -1.82 -1.15
C ILE A 44 17.41 -2.62 -0.53
N ASN A 45 17.74 -2.37 0.75
CA ASN A 45 18.81 -3.10 1.44
C ASN A 45 18.47 -4.58 1.67
N LEU A 46 17.19 -4.89 1.91
CA LEU A 46 16.71 -6.26 2.09
C LEU A 46 16.44 -6.98 0.76
N LYS A 47 16.63 -6.31 -0.39
CA LYS A 47 16.32 -6.82 -1.74
C LYS A 47 14.87 -7.29 -1.86
N ILE A 48 13.96 -6.58 -1.20
CA ILE A 48 12.52 -6.79 -1.31
C ILE A 48 12.03 -5.89 -2.43
N ASP A 49 11.43 -6.50 -3.45
CA ASP A 49 10.86 -5.77 -4.59
C ASP A 49 9.34 -5.63 -4.38
N ASP A 50 8.92 -4.43 -3.99
CA ASP A 50 7.51 -4.06 -3.81
C ASP A 50 7.09 -3.15 -4.98
N PRO A 51 6.44 -3.70 -6.03
CA PRO A 51 6.26 -3.00 -7.30
C PRO A 51 5.28 -1.82 -7.23
N ALA A 52 4.37 -1.83 -6.26
CA ALA A 52 3.34 -0.81 -6.07
C ALA A 52 3.65 0.14 -4.91
N ASP A 53 4.83 -0.02 -4.33
CA ASP A 53 5.32 0.67 -3.16
C ASP A 53 4.45 0.56 -1.88
N VAL A 54 3.66 -0.51 -1.74
CA VAL A 54 2.59 -0.65 -0.74
C VAL A 54 3.09 -0.56 0.71
N VAL A 55 4.21 -1.18 1.07
CA VAL A 55 4.67 -1.25 2.47
C VAL A 55 5.03 0.14 3.03
N PRO A 56 5.97 0.92 2.50
CA PRO A 56 6.30 2.25 2.99
C PRO A 56 5.21 3.28 2.72
N VAL A 57 4.41 3.17 1.65
CA VAL A 57 3.29 4.10 1.43
C VAL A 57 2.16 3.83 2.41
N HIS A 58 1.73 2.58 2.61
CA HIS A 58 0.56 2.29 3.44
C HIS A 58 0.90 1.85 4.86
N PHE A 59 1.82 0.89 5.01
CA PHE A 59 2.19 0.37 6.33
C PHE A 59 3.01 1.38 7.13
N ALA A 60 4.11 1.90 6.59
CA ALA A 60 4.98 2.80 7.36
C ALA A 60 4.31 4.16 7.66
N SER A 61 3.66 4.77 6.67
CA SER A 61 2.95 6.04 6.88
C SER A 61 1.67 5.87 7.71
N GLY A 62 0.94 4.77 7.54
CA GLY A 62 -0.26 4.45 8.29
C GLY A 62 0.05 4.17 9.76
N LEU A 63 1.12 3.41 10.03
CA LEU A 63 1.59 3.16 11.39
C LEU A 63 1.96 4.46 12.09
N LEU A 64 2.67 5.36 11.40
CA LEU A 64 2.97 6.69 11.95
C LEU A 64 1.68 7.47 12.27
N GLY A 65 0.67 7.44 11.41
CA GLY A 65 -0.63 8.07 11.65
C GLY A 65 -1.36 7.54 12.89
N VAL A 66 -1.35 6.21 13.09
CA VAL A 66 -1.95 5.58 14.29
C VAL A 66 -1.23 6.03 15.57
N LEU A 67 0.08 6.31 15.51
CA LEU A 67 0.85 6.78 16.65
C LEU A 67 0.71 8.30 16.88
N THR A 68 0.58 9.11 15.83
CA THR A 68 0.44 10.56 15.96
C THR A 68 -0.95 10.96 16.45
N ARG A 69 -1.99 10.17 16.16
CA ARG A 69 -3.36 10.39 16.65
C ARG A 69 -3.44 10.55 18.19
N PRO A 70 -3.02 9.59 19.03
CA PRO A 70 -3.05 9.76 20.49
C PRO A 70 -1.97 10.73 21.02
N LEU A 71 -1.00 11.11 20.19
CA LEU A 71 0.06 12.04 20.58
C LEU A 71 -0.42 13.50 20.47
N PHE A 72 -0.96 13.87 19.30
CA PHE A 72 -1.34 15.24 18.94
C PHE A 72 -2.85 15.47 18.83
N GLY A 73 -3.69 14.45 19.02
CA GLY A 73 -5.14 14.58 18.89
C GLY A 73 -5.73 15.50 19.97
N TYR A 74 -6.59 16.44 19.58
CA TYR A 74 -7.25 17.35 20.50
C TYR A 74 -8.63 16.80 20.93
N PRO A 75 -9.06 16.96 22.20
CA PRO A 75 -8.33 17.55 23.33
C PRO A 75 -7.49 16.54 24.13
N ASN A 76 -7.63 15.24 23.88
CA ASN A 76 -7.17 14.17 24.80
C ASN A 76 -5.78 13.61 24.50
N GLY A 77 -5.04 14.18 23.55
CA GLY A 77 -3.71 13.73 23.16
C GLY A 77 -2.69 14.03 24.25
N ILE A 78 -1.57 13.29 24.25
CA ILE A 78 -0.50 13.45 25.25
C ILE A 78 -0.02 14.91 25.35
N ILE A 79 0.11 15.60 24.22
CA ILE A 79 0.61 16.98 24.15
C ILE A 79 -0.42 18.03 24.61
N HIS A 80 -1.70 17.66 24.72
CA HIS A 80 -2.77 18.58 25.12
C HIS A 80 -3.21 18.39 26.57
N ASP A 81 -3.49 17.15 26.97
CA ASP A 81 -4.12 16.84 28.27
C ASP A 81 -3.08 16.47 29.35
N HIS A 82 -1.90 15.96 28.96
CA HIS A 82 -0.81 15.54 29.87
C HIS A 82 -1.24 14.61 31.04
N SER A 83 -2.42 13.99 30.96
CA SER A 83 -2.97 13.15 32.01
C SER A 83 -2.53 11.69 31.88
N VAL A 84 -2.80 10.90 32.93
CA VAL A 84 -2.65 9.44 32.86
C VAL A 84 -3.60 8.82 31.83
N ALA A 85 -4.75 9.45 31.57
CA ALA A 85 -5.69 8.97 30.56
C ALA A 85 -5.16 9.15 29.13
N SER A 86 -4.49 10.26 28.83
CA SER A 86 -3.87 10.47 27.51
C SER A 86 -2.69 9.50 27.26
N ALA A 87 -1.89 9.24 28.29
CA ALA A 87 -0.84 8.21 28.24
C ALA A 87 -1.43 6.81 27.99
N LYS A 88 -2.52 6.45 28.67
CA LYS A 88 -3.24 5.18 28.43
C LYS A 88 -3.78 5.10 27.00
N ALA A 89 -4.37 6.17 26.49
CA ALA A 89 -4.86 6.23 25.11
C ALA A 89 -3.74 5.95 24.09
N PHE A 90 -2.54 6.48 24.31
CA PHE A 90 -1.37 6.16 23.49
C PHE A 90 -1.00 4.68 23.55
N THR A 91 -0.92 4.11 24.75
CA THR A 91 -0.61 2.67 24.90
C THR A 91 -1.64 1.76 24.24
N TYR A 92 -2.92 2.11 24.27
CA TYR A 92 -3.97 1.34 23.60
C TYR A 92 -3.88 1.43 22.08
N ASN A 93 -3.53 2.59 21.52
CA ASN A 93 -3.30 2.73 20.08
C ASN A 93 -2.05 1.97 19.64
N LEU A 94 -0.98 1.99 20.43
CA LEU A 94 0.22 1.19 20.18
C LEU A 94 -0.09 -0.32 20.20
N LEU A 95 -0.84 -0.79 21.20
CA LEU A 95 -1.27 -2.18 21.28
C LEU A 95 -2.18 -2.53 20.09
N GLY A 96 -3.12 -1.66 19.74
CA GLY A 96 -3.99 -1.83 18.58
C GLY A 96 -3.19 -1.93 17.28
N ALA A 97 -2.16 -1.09 17.10
CA ALA A 97 -1.27 -1.15 15.96
C ALA A 97 -0.57 -2.51 15.88
N VAL A 98 0.00 -3.01 16.99
CA VAL A 98 0.64 -4.34 17.04
C VAL A 98 -0.36 -5.44 16.69
N VAL A 99 -1.58 -5.38 17.23
CA VAL A 99 -2.63 -6.36 16.91
C VAL A 99 -2.97 -6.34 15.42
N ILE A 100 -3.08 -5.16 14.80
CA ILE A 100 -3.31 -5.02 13.35
C ILE A 100 -2.15 -5.63 12.57
N VAL A 101 -0.89 -5.33 12.92
CA VAL A 101 0.29 -5.89 12.24
C VAL A 101 0.29 -7.42 12.34
N CYS A 102 0.06 -7.97 13.54
CA CYS A 102 0.01 -9.41 13.75
C CYS A 102 -1.11 -10.06 12.94
N TRP A 103 -2.33 -9.50 13.00
CA TRP A 103 -3.49 -10.03 12.27
C TRP A 103 -3.27 -10.00 10.75
N CYS A 104 -2.81 -8.87 10.20
CA CYS A 104 -2.55 -8.72 8.78
C CYS A 104 -1.42 -9.65 8.30
N SER A 105 -0.35 -9.79 9.10
CA SER A 105 0.77 -10.67 8.76
C SER A 105 0.36 -12.14 8.76
N VAL A 106 -0.36 -12.59 9.80
CA VAL A 106 -0.83 -13.97 9.91
C VAL A 106 -1.83 -14.31 8.81
N SER A 107 -2.83 -13.45 8.59
CA SER A 107 -3.85 -13.70 7.56
C SER A 107 -3.26 -13.70 6.15
N SER A 108 -2.39 -12.74 5.82
CA SER A 108 -1.69 -12.69 4.53
C SER A 108 -0.80 -13.92 4.34
N PHE A 109 -0.05 -14.32 5.37
CA PHE A 109 0.80 -15.51 5.32
C PHE A 109 0.01 -16.79 5.04
N LEU A 110 -1.14 -16.97 5.69
CA LEU A 110 -2.03 -18.11 5.45
C LEU A 110 -2.54 -18.14 4.01
N VAL A 111 -3.01 -16.99 3.50
CA VAL A 111 -3.50 -16.87 2.12
C VAL A 111 -2.38 -17.17 1.12
N PHE A 112 -1.20 -16.58 1.30
CA PHE A 112 -0.08 -16.78 0.38
C PHE A 112 0.45 -18.22 0.41
N ILE A 113 0.45 -18.89 1.56
CA ILE A 113 0.78 -20.32 1.63
C ILE A 113 -0.25 -21.16 0.87
N ALA A 114 -1.54 -20.91 1.08
CA ALA A 114 -2.59 -21.64 0.38
C ALA A 114 -2.45 -21.49 -1.14
N LEU A 115 -2.27 -20.27 -1.63
CA LEU A 115 -2.07 -19.99 -3.07
C LEU A 115 -0.77 -20.61 -3.61
N LYS A 116 0.31 -20.61 -2.80
CA LYS A 116 1.57 -21.26 -3.15
C LYS A 116 1.40 -22.77 -3.27
N THR A 117 0.67 -23.42 -2.36
CA THR A 117 0.40 -24.87 -2.45
C THR A 117 -0.44 -25.23 -3.68
N CYS A 118 -1.33 -24.34 -4.11
CA CYS A 118 -2.11 -24.50 -5.33
C CYS A 118 -1.33 -24.17 -6.61
N LYS A 119 -0.07 -23.70 -6.52
CA LYS A 119 0.76 -23.24 -7.66
C LYS A 119 0.12 -22.11 -8.49
N ILE A 120 -0.69 -21.25 -7.88
CA ILE A 120 -1.38 -20.13 -8.56
C ILE A 120 -0.64 -18.79 -8.35
N LEU A 121 0.27 -18.73 -7.37
CA LEU A 121 0.81 -17.47 -6.87
C LEU A 121 1.68 -16.68 -7.86
N ARG A 122 2.38 -17.36 -8.79
CA ARG A 122 3.29 -16.71 -9.76
C ARG A 122 3.05 -17.30 -11.14
N VAL A 123 3.10 -16.44 -12.16
CA VAL A 123 3.04 -16.84 -13.57
C VAL A 123 4.30 -17.60 -13.98
N SER A 124 4.29 -18.22 -15.16
CA SER A 124 5.48 -18.87 -15.72
C SER A 124 6.60 -17.83 -15.95
N ALA A 125 7.86 -18.28 -15.95
CA ALA A 125 8.99 -17.38 -16.15
C ALA A 125 8.98 -16.77 -17.56
N GLU A 126 8.50 -17.52 -18.54
CA GLU A 126 8.31 -17.08 -19.92
C GLU A 126 7.29 -15.93 -20.00
N ASP A 127 6.13 -16.07 -19.34
CA ASP A 127 5.10 -15.02 -19.30
C ASP A 127 5.56 -13.78 -18.52
N GLU A 128 6.37 -13.96 -17.48
CA GLU A 128 6.92 -12.87 -16.68
C GLU A 128 7.89 -12.00 -17.51
N ILE A 129 8.75 -12.63 -18.32
CA ILE A 129 9.72 -11.94 -19.20
C ILE A 129 9.00 -11.26 -20.37
N GLN A 130 8.00 -11.92 -20.96
CA GLN A 130 7.25 -11.37 -22.09
C GLN A 130 6.34 -10.19 -21.68
N GLY A 131 6.07 -10.07 -20.38
CA GLY A 131 5.19 -9.07 -19.80
C GLY A 131 3.73 -9.44 -19.97
N LEU A 132 2.97 -9.45 -18.85
CA LEU A 132 1.57 -9.87 -18.85
C LEU A 132 0.67 -9.01 -19.77
N ASP A 133 1.04 -7.75 -20.02
CA ASP A 133 0.27 -6.87 -20.91
C ASP A 133 0.19 -7.41 -22.34
N SER A 134 1.25 -8.02 -22.86
CA SER A 134 1.23 -8.61 -24.21
C SER A 134 0.30 -9.83 -24.29
N HIS A 135 0.27 -10.64 -23.23
CA HIS A 135 -0.59 -11.83 -23.14
C HIS A 135 -2.08 -11.45 -22.99
N TYR A 136 -2.39 -10.35 -22.29
CA TYR A 136 -3.77 -9.90 -22.06
C TYR A 136 -4.30 -8.93 -23.12
N GLN A 137 -3.49 -8.04 -23.69
CA GLN A 137 -3.93 -7.20 -24.82
C GLN A 137 -4.25 -8.03 -26.06
N ALA A 138 -3.53 -9.13 -26.28
CA ALA A 138 -3.89 -10.10 -27.31
C ALA A 138 -5.25 -10.80 -27.05
N LYS A 139 -5.71 -10.89 -25.79
CA LYS A 139 -7.04 -11.44 -25.46
C LYS A 139 -8.14 -10.39 -25.53
N VAL A 140 -7.85 -9.14 -25.16
CA VAL A 140 -8.82 -8.03 -25.22
C VAL A 140 -9.03 -7.56 -26.66
N ALA A 141 -7.98 -7.47 -27.48
CA ALA A 141 -8.12 -7.16 -28.90
C ALA A 141 -8.85 -8.27 -29.69
N VAL A 142 -8.93 -9.50 -29.14
CA VAL A 142 -9.66 -10.63 -29.72
C VAL A 142 -11.13 -10.67 -29.28
N LEU A 143 -11.52 -9.86 -28.29
CA LEU A 143 -12.90 -9.71 -27.83
C LEU A 143 -13.39 -8.29 -28.14
N ASP A 144 -13.77 -8.07 -29.39
CA ASP A 144 -14.64 -6.93 -29.75
C ASP A 144 -15.97 -7.03 -28.96
N ASP A 145 -16.62 -5.89 -28.70
CA ASP A 145 -17.85 -5.67 -27.89
C ASP A 145 -19.08 -6.51 -28.33
N SER A 146 -18.90 -7.34 -29.35
CA SER A 146 -19.87 -8.26 -29.93
C SER A 146 -19.72 -9.71 -29.44
N GLY A 147 -18.71 -10.04 -28.62
CA GLY A 147 -18.52 -11.37 -28.02
C GLY A 147 -18.07 -12.47 -29.01
N CYS A 148 -17.64 -12.09 -30.21
CA CYS A 148 -17.11 -12.99 -31.23
C CYS A 148 -15.58 -13.09 -31.10
N GLN A 149 -15.03 -14.31 -31.07
CA GLN A 149 -13.57 -14.48 -31.06
C GLN A 149 -12.97 -14.08 -32.42
N MET A 150 -12.24 -12.98 -32.43
CA MET A 150 -11.55 -12.51 -33.63
C MET A 150 -10.31 -13.37 -33.89
N SER A 151 -10.17 -13.88 -35.12
CA SER A 151 -9.10 -14.85 -35.42
C SER A 151 -7.71 -14.19 -35.35
N ARG A 152 -6.69 -14.97 -34.94
CA ARG A 152 -5.29 -14.50 -34.75
C ARG A 152 -4.69 -13.74 -35.95
N ASN A 153 -5.25 -13.91 -37.16
CA ASN A 153 -4.80 -13.22 -38.37
C ASN A 153 -5.36 -11.80 -38.51
N GLU A 154 -6.50 -11.47 -37.91
CA GLU A 154 -7.08 -10.11 -38.02
C GLU A 154 -6.39 -9.10 -37.10
N VAL A 155 -5.95 -9.53 -35.92
CA VAL A 155 -5.22 -8.68 -34.97
C VAL A 155 -3.89 -8.18 -35.57
N TYR A 156 -3.15 -9.04 -36.26
CA TYR A 156 -1.88 -8.67 -36.91
C TYR A 156 -2.05 -7.61 -38.01
N ILE A 157 -3.17 -7.65 -38.74
CA ILE A 157 -3.45 -6.72 -39.86
C ILE A 157 -3.73 -5.29 -39.36
N ILE A 158 -4.29 -5.13 -38.16
CA ILE A 158 -4.61 -3.81 -37.59
C ILE A 158 -3.33 -3.14 -37.06
N THR A 159 -2.42 -3.89 -36.46
CA THR A 159 -1.15 -3.35 -35.94
C THR A 159 -0.15 -2.93 -37.02
N GLU A 160 -0.20 -3.48 -38.24
CA GLU A 160 0.68 -3.05 -39.34
C GLU A 160 0.13 -1.87 -40.17
N ARG A 161 -1.01 -1.29 -39.78
CA ARG A 161 -1.62 -0.12 -40.44
C ARG A 161 -1.68 1.14 -39.57
N LEU A 162 -1.00 1.15 -38.42
CA LEU A 162 -0.74 2.33 -37.59
C LEU A 162 0.76 2.57 -37.50
#